data_AF-A0A3B1E0L6-F1
#
_entry.id   AF-A0A3B1E0L6-F1
#
_cell.length_a   1.000
_cell.length_b   1.000
_cell.length_c   1.000
_cell.angle_alpha   90.00
_cell.angle_beta   90.00
_cell.angle_gamma   90.00
#
_symmetry.space_group_name_H-M   'P 1'
#
loop_
_entity.id
_entity.type
_entity.pdbx_description
1 polymer ?
#
loop_
_entity_poly.entity_id
_entity_poly.type
_entity_poly.pdbx_seq_one_letter_code
_entity_poly.pdbx_strand_id
1 'polypeptide(L)'
;MNSPMKSAPPNTHSFARLALCAAWPVLIGLAWAPAALGQDIDPTLRPTSRSVDCTTSGCHAETLDHKYLHGPTAVFDCRACHDDHDEAAHTFVLKFEGRGLCDFCHIDKTGTEGPVVHEPLGEGKCLECHNPHGSEHRKMLIFDTMGELCLSCHTETLHGDWLHEPAAQGDCTACHSPHTADFPGLLVQERRSLCLSCHEAMATHLASALNIHEPVAEGETSGDCLECHRSHAADHSGLLVQSGVELCTSCHEEQLFAALQATFPHSAVLEDRAC
;
A
#
# COMPACT_ATOMS: atom_id res chain seq x y z
N MET A 1 35.97 -17.44 -9.51
CA MET A 1 35.81 -18.04 -10.85
C MET A 1 34.85 -17.16 -11.61
N ASN A 2 35.38 -16.19 -12.35
CA ASN A 2 34.62 -15.15 -13.05
C ASN A 2 34.28 -15.63 -14.46
N SER A 3 33.00 -15.63 -14.82
CA SER A 3 32.52 -15.81 -16.19
C SER A 3 32.57 -14.48 -16.94
N PRO A 4 33.07 -14.43 -18.20
CA PRO A 4 33.08 -13.20 -18.98
C PRO A 4 31.78 -13.01 -19.75
N MET A 5 31.20 -11.81 -19.64
CA MET A 5 30.10 -11.34 -20.49
C MET A 5 30.62 -11.10 -21.92
N LYS A 6 29.93 -11.68 -22.91
CA LYS A 6 30.20 -11.48 -24.34
C LYS A 6 29.51 -10.19 -24.81
N SER A 7 30.30 -9.28 -25.38
CA SER A 7 29.87 -8.07 -26.08
C SER A 7 29.23 -8.40 -27.44
N ALA A 8 28.09 -7.79 -27.74
CA ALA A 8 27.46 -7.81 -29.07
C ALA A 8 28.12 -6.80 -30.04
N PRO A 9 28.15 -7.07 -31.36
CA PRO A 9 28.80 -6.21 -32.35
C PRO A 9 27.91 -5.03 -32.82
N PRO A 10 28.50 -3.95 -33.38
CA PRO A 10 27.74 -2.82 -33.89
C PRO A 10 27.16 -3.09 -35.29
N ASN A 11 25.88 -2.75 -35.47
CA ASN A 11 25.19 -2.79 -36.75
C ASN A 11 25.64 -1.62 -37.65
N THR A 12 26.40 -1.92 -38.70
CA THR A 12 26.72 -0.98 -39.78
C THR A 12 25.78 -1.22 -40.97
N HIS A 13 24.72 -0.43 -41.10
CA HIS A 13 23.96 -0.38 -42.35
C HIS A 13 24.56 0.66 -43.29
N SER A 14 25.33 0.17 -44.25
CA SER A 14 25.84 0.90 -45.42
C SER A 14 24.71 1.07 -46.44
N PHE A 15 24.18 2.28 -46.58
CA PHE A 15 23.30 2.63 -47.70
C PHE A 15 24.10 3.35 -48.78
N ALA A 16 24.41 2.61 -49.85
CA ALA A 16 24.89 3.18 -51.10
C ALA A 16 23.75 4.01 -51.75
N ARG A 17 23.94 5.33 -51.87
CA ARG A 17 23.06 6.19 -52.65
C ARG A 17 23.65 6.38 -54.04
N LEU A 18 22.96 5.83 -55.06
CA LEU A 18 23.18 6.19 -56.46
C LEU A 18 22.83 7.66 -56.67
N ALA A 19 23.78 8.41 -57.22
CA ALA A 19 23.59 9.76 -57.71
C ALA A 19 22.93 9.75 -59.09
N LEU A 20 21.75 10.35 -59.19
CA LEU A 20 21.17 10.80 -60.46
C LEU A 20 20.92 12.31 -60.30
N CYS A 21 21.85 13.09 -60.86
CA CYS A 21 21.73 14.53 -61.00
C CYS A 21 20.70 14.85 -62.09
N ALA A 22 19.54 15.36 -61.71
CA ALA A 22 18.65 16.08 -62.60
C ALA A 22 18.58 17.54 -62.13
N ALA A 23 19.10 18.44 -62.96
CA ALA A 23 19.13 19.87 -62.72
C ALA A 23 17.71 20.45 -62.82
N TRP A 24 17.20 21.00 -61.72
CA TRP A 24 16.01 21.86 -61.71
C TRP A 24 16.42 23.31 -61.43
N PRO A 25 15.85 24.28 -62.15
CA PRO A 25 16.27 25.67 -62.08
C PRO A 25 15.90 26.29 -60.74
N VAL A 26 16.86 27.04 -60.19
CA VAL A 26 16.77 27.82 -58.97
C VAL A 26 15.69 28.90 -59.14
N LEU A 27 14.52 28.69 -58.55
CA LEU A 27 13.55 29.74 -58.25
C LEU A 27 13.58 30.01 -56.74
N ILE A 28 14.40 30.99 -56.40
CA ILE A 28 14.15 32.08 -55.44
C ILE A 28 13.12 31.76 -54.33
N GLY A 29 13.66 31.39 -53.16
CA GLY A 29 13.41 32.13 -51.93
C GLY A 29 12.00 32.11 -51.33
N LEU A 30 11.53 30.95 -50.88
CA LEU A 30 10.70 30.89 -49.69
C LEU A 30 11.57 30.30 -48.57
N ALA A 31 12.04 31.18 -47.69
CA ALA A 31 12.70 30.79 -46.46
C ALA A 31 11.74 29.91 -45.66
N TRP A 32 11.98 28.61 -45.65
CA TRP A 32 11.50 27.76 -44.57
C TRP A 32 12.22 28.26 -43.31
N ALA A 33 11.58 29.20 -42.60
CA ALA A 33 11.99 29.49 -41.24
C ALA A 33 11.90 28.16 -40.49
N PRO A 34 12.99 27.66 -39.88
CA PRO A 34 12.84 26.56 -38.94
C PRO A 34 11.84 27.05 -37.91
N ALA A 35 10.79 26.25 -37.66
CA ALA A 35 9.92 26.48 -36.52
C ALA A 35 10.86 26.73 -35.33
N ALA A 36 10.74 27.92 -34.73
CA ALA A 36 11.55 28.28 -33.59
C ALA A 36 11.35 27.19 -32.54
N LEU A 37 12.33 26.30 -32.42
CA LEU A 37 12.47 25.42 -31.27
C LEU A 37 12.48 26.38 -30.07
N GLY A 38 11.57 26.09 -29.13
CA GLY A 38 11.03 27.02 -28.14
C GLY A 38 12.08 27.97 -27.58
N GLN A 39 11.68 29.25 -27.48
CA GLN A 39 12.48 30.19 -26.70
C GLN A 39 12.59 29.62 -25.29
N ASP A 40 13.82 29.46 -24.78
CA ASP A 40 14.08 29.09 -23.40
C ASP A 40 13.31 30.07 -22.50
N ILE A 41 12.22 29.62 -21.89
CA ILE A 41 11.43 30.44 -20.97
C ILE A 41 12.22 30.50 -19.67
N ASP A 42 12.54 31.71 -19.21
CA ASP A 42 13.17 31.93 -17.91
C ASP A 42 12.27 31.30 -16.82
N PRO A 43 12.73 30.25 -16.10
CA PRO A 43 11.92 29.53 -15.13
C PRO A 43 11.61 30.37 -13.88
N THR A 44 12.22 31.55 -13.74
CA THR A 44 11.89 32.52 -12.68
C THR A 44 10.72 33.44 -13.04
N LEU A 45 10.30 33.47 -14.31
CA LEU A 45 9.19 34.28 -14.80
C LEU A 45 7.94 33.41 -15.01
N ARG A 46 6.85 33.77 -14.35
CA ARG A 46 5.56 33.09 -14.52
C ARG A 46 5.04 33.31 -15.94
N PRO A 47 4.74 32.26 -16.71
CA PRO A 47 4.12 32.41 -18.02
C PRO A 47 2.76 33.07 -17.90
N THR A 48 2.56 34.20 -18.58
CA THR A 48 1.25 34.87 -18.73
C THR A 48 0.52 34.43 -20.00
N SER A 49 1.06 33.44 -20.72
CA SER A 49 0.51 32.83 -21.92
C SER A 49 0.77 31.33 -21.91
N ARG A 50 -0.14 30.57 -22.49
CA ARG A 50 -0.12 29.10 -22.49
C ARG A 50 1.17 28.51 -23.06
N SER A 51 1.90 27.75 -22.24
CA SER A 51 2.97 26.84 -22.67
C SER A 51 2.39 25.52 -23.20
N VAL A 52 3.22 24.71 -23.86
CA VAL A 52 2.81 23.41 -24.41
C VAL A 52 2.42 22.43 -23.29
N ASP A 53 3.19 22.44 -22.20
CA ASP A 53 2.89 21.74 -20.95
C ASP A 53 3.38 22.56 -19.74
N CYS A 54 3.05 22.12 -18.52
CA CYS A 54 3.38 22.84 -17.28
C CYS A 54 4.84 22.70 -16.83
N THR A 55 5.60 21.79 -17.44
CA THR A 55 6.99 21.46 -17.06
C THR A 55 8.03 21.96 -18.06
N THR A 56 7.59 22.45 -19.23
CA THR A 56 8.44 23.01 -20.28
C THR A 56 9.38 24.07 -19.69
N SER A 57 10.65 24.05 -20.14
CA SER A 57 11.71 24.97 -19.67
C SER A 57 12.02 24.89 -18.16
N GLY A 58 11.52 23.88 -17.46
CA GLY A 58 11.84 23.62 -16.06
C GLY A 58 10.86 24.21 -15.04
N CYS A 59 9.75 24.82 -15.45
CA CYS A 59 8.90 25.64 -14.57
C CYS A 59 8.15 24.87 -13.46
N HIS A 60 7.94 23.56 -13.59
CA HIS A 60 7.42 22.68 -12.53
C HIS A 60 8.07 21.29 -12.60
N ALA A 61 9.35 21.26 -12.97
CA ALA A 61 10.05 20.01 -13.23
C ALA A 61 10.12 19.09 -12.01
N GLU A 62 10.05 19.65 -10.79
CA GLU A 62 10.02 18.86 -9.56
C GLU A 62 8.80 17.93 -9.44
N THR A 63 7.68 18.26 -10.10
CA THR A 63 6.48 17.39 -10.11
C THR A 63 6.70 16.08 -10.87
N LEU A 64 7.76 16.02 -11.67
CA LEU A 64 8.19 14.85 -12.44
C LEU A 64 9.40 14.16 -11.80
N ASP A 65 9.97 14.71 -10.73
CA ASP A 65 11.16 14.21 -10.07
C ASP A 65 10.79 13.13 -9.04
N HIS A 66 10.13 12.08 -9.52
CA HIS A 66 9.78 10.91 -8.74
C HIS A 66 10.14 9.63 -9.49
N LYS A 67 10.64 8.63 -8.77
CA LYS A 67 10.94 7.31 -9.35
C LYS A 67 9.72 6.62 -9.93
N TYR A 68 8.56 6.73 -9.27
CA TYR A 68 7.29 6.19 -9.75
C TYR A 68 6.29 7.34 -9.95
N LEU A 69 6.15 7.76 -11.20
CA LEU A 69 5.17 8.76 -11.59
C LEU A 69 3.77 8.17 -11.71
N HIS A 70 2.77 8.96 -11.31
CA HIS A 70 1.37 8.65 -11.59
C HIS A 70 1.11 8.77 -13.10
N GLY A 71 0.19 7.97 -13.65
CA GLY A 71 -0.02 7.84 -15.10
C GLY A 71 -0.20 9.18 -15.83
N PRO A 72 -1.23 9.98 -15.50
CA PRO A 72 -1.41 11.35 -15.97
C PRO A 72 -0.15 12.22 -15.91
N THR A 73 0.57 12.20 -14.78
CA THR A 73 1.82 12.97 -14.61
C THR A 73 2.93 12.47 -15.53
N ALA A 74 3.09 11.15 -15.68
CA ALA A 74 4.09 10.53 -16.55
C ALA A 74 3.89 10.85 -18.04
N VAL A 75 2.68 11.22 -18.44
CA VAL A 75 2.34 11.63 -19.82
C VAL A 75 2.10 13.14 -19.95
N PHE A 76 2.48 13.93 -18.94
CA PHE A 76 2.35 15.39 -18.91
C PHE A 76 0.90 15.89 -19.06
N ASP A 77 -0.10 15.07 -18.72
CA ASP A 77 -1.52 15.45 -18.77
C ASP A 77 -1.97 16.08 -17.45
N CYS A 78 -1.37 17.22 -17.11
CA CYS A 78 -1.69 17.97 -15.89
C CYS A 78 -3.18 18.34 -15.81
N ARG A 79 -3.84 18.48 -16.97
CA ARG A 79 -5.25 18.86 -17.11
C ARG A 79 -6.23 17.72 -16.85
N ALA A 80 -5.72 16.51 -16.62
CA ALA A 80 -6.53 15.41 -16.11
C ALA A 80 -7.09 15.72 -14.71
N CYS A 81 -6.32 16.45 -13.89
CA CYS A 81 -6.67 16.76 -12.51
C CYS A 81 -6.81 18.27 -12.24
N HIS A 82 -6.07 19.11 -12.96
CA HIS A 82 -6.09 20.56 -12.80
C HIS A 82 -6.87 21.26 -13.91
N ASP A 83 -7.53 22.36 -13.58
CA ASP A 83 -8.05 23.32 -14.55
C ASP A 83 -7.42 24.70 -14.31
N ASP A 84 -7.19 25.41 -15.42
CA ASP A 84 -6.69 26.78 -15.40
C ASP A 84 -7.74 27.69 -14.74
N HIS A 85 -7.36 28.42 -13.69
CA HIS A 85 -8.27 29.33 -13.00
C HIS A 85 -8.12 30.78 -13.47
N ASP A 86 -6.87 31.27 -13.50
CA ASP A 86 -6.51 32.58 -14.03
C ASP A 86 -5.15 32.47 -14.73
N GLU A 87 -5.17 32.58 -16.06
CA GLU A 87 -3.98 32.49 -16.92
C GLU A 87 -3.01 33.66 -16.69
N ALA A 88 -3.52 34.86 -16.39
CA ALA A 88 -2.69 36.04 -16.15
C ALA A 88 -2.01 35.97 -14.78
N ALA A 89 -2.69 35.42 -13.78
CA ALA A 89 -2.14 35.19 -12.44
C ALA A 89 -1.35 33.87 -12.32
N HIS A 90 -1.43 33.00 -13.33
CA HIS A 90 -0.83 31.67 -13.35
C HIS A 90 -1.31 30.82 -12.16
N THR A 91 -2.64 30.65 -12.04
CA THR A 91 -3.27 29.89 -10.96
C THR A 91 -4.15 28.75 -11.49
N PHE A 92 -4.23 27.67 -10.70
CA PHE A 92 -4.90 26.43 -11.05
C PHE A 92 -5.82 25.98 -9.91
N VAL A 93 -6.89 25.28 -10.28
CA VAL A 93 -7.82 24.62 -9.35
C VAL A 93 -7.91 23.14 -9.69
N LEU A 94 -8.44 22.34 -8.76
CA LEU A 94 -8.77 20.94 -9.05
C LEU A 94 -10.06 20.88 -9.85
N LYS A 95 -10.10 19.97 -10.83
CA LYS A 95 -11.24 19.75 -11.72
C LYS A 95 -12.48 19.20 -11.00
N PHE A 96 -12.24 18.45 -9.93
CA PHE A 96 -13.25 17.87 -9.08
C PHE A 96 -12.86 18.01 -7.62
N GLU A 97 -13.85 18.09 -6.74
CA GLU A 97 -13.63 18.18 -5.30
C GLU A 97 -13.53 16.79 -4.65
N GLY A 98 -12.70 16.70 -3.62
CA GLY A 98 -12.55 15.51 -2.79
C GLY A 98 -12.29 14.23 -3.59
N ARG A 99 -13.02 13.17 -3.24
CA ARG A 99 -12.87 11.84 -3.85
C ARG A 99 -13.17 11.82 -5.36
N GLY A 100 -14.05 12.70 -5.85
CA GLY A 100 -14.47 12.74 -7.24
C GLY A 100 -13.32 12.93 -8.23
N LEU A 101 -12.23 13.57 -7.78
CA LEU A 101 -11.01 13.74 -8.58
C LEU A 101 -10.33 12.41 -8.91
N CYS A 102 -10.30 11.50 -7.95
CA CYS A 102 -9.65 10.20 -8.07
C CYS A 102 -10.59 9.19 -8.73
N ASP A 103 -11.85 9.15 -8.28
CA ASP A 103 -12.86 8.18 -8.71
C ASP A 103 -13.21 8.32 -10.19
N PHE A 104 -13.03 9.50 -10.80
CA PHE A 104 -13.25 9.69 -12.24
C PHE A 104 -12.47 8.69 -13.11
N CYS A 105 -11.26 8.32 -12.67
CA CYS A 105 -10.40 7.35 -13.37
C CYS A 105 -10.22 6.04 -12.59
N HIS A 106 -10.22 6.07 -11.26
CA HIS A 106 -10.02 4.90 -10.39
C HIS A 106 -11.35 4.26 -9.98
N ILE A 107 -12.31 4.23 -10.91
CA ILE A 107 -13.59 3.53 -10.77
C ILE A 107 -13.29 2.08 -10.39
N ASP A 108 -13.92 1.61 -9.32
CA ASP A 108 -13.78 0.26 -8.72
C ASP A 108 -12.39 -0.07 -8.15
N LYS A 109 -11.38 0.79 -8.33
CA LYS A 109 -10.00 0.57 -7.86
C LYS A 109 -9.75 1.14 -6.48
N THR A 110 -10.53 2.14 -6.09
CA THR A 110 -10.55 2.71 -4.73
C THR A 110 -11.32 1.81 -3.77
N GLY A 111 -12.07 0.83 -4.25
CA GLY A 111 -12.65 -0.26 -3.44
C GLY A 111 -13.94 0.09 -2.72
N THR A 112 -14.54 1.27 -2.94
CA THR A 112 -15.69 1.82 -2.17
C THR A 112 -16.98 0.99 -2.15
N GLU A 113 -17.01 -0.18 -2.81
CA GLU A 113 -18.16 -1.09 -2.85
C GLU A 113 -18.02 -2.30 -1.91
N GLY A 114 -16.90 -2.46 -1.20
CA GLY A 114 -16.73 -3.51 -0.19
C GLY A 114 -17.60 -3.27 1.05
N PRO A 115 -18.06 -4.33 1.74
CA PRO A 115 -18.91 -4.20 2.93
C PRO A 115 -18.20 -3.53 4.10
N VAL A 116 -16.86 -3.61 4.16
CA VAL A 116 -16.04 -2.89 5.14
C VAL A 116 -15.17 -1.89 4.40
N VAL A 117 -15.36 -0.61 4.72
CA VAL A 117 -14.62 0.51 4.11
C VAL A 117 -13.73 1.14 5.16
N HIS A 118 -12.45 1.32 4.83
CA HIS A 118 -11.52 2.06 5.68
C HIS A 118 -11.96 3.54 5.74
N GLU A 119 -12.08 4.11 6.93
CA GLU A 119 -12.66 5.44 7.13
C GLU A 119 -12.00 6.54 6.27
N PRO A 120 -10.64 6.66 6.20
CA PRO A 120 -10.00 7.67 5.33
C PRO A 120 -10.41 7.55 3.86
N LEU A 121 -10.61 6.33 3.36
CA LEU A 121 -11.12 6.11 2.01
C LEU A 121 -12.59 6.57 1.88
N GLY A 122 -13.43 6.21 2.85
CA GLY A 122 -14.84 6.63 2.93
C GLY A 122 -15.02 8.15 2.98
N GLU A 123 -14.03 8.86 3.52
CA GLU A 123 -13.96 10.33 3.55
C GLU A 123 -13.28 10.95 2.32
N GLY A 124 -12.69 10.14 1.43
CA GLY A 124 -12.01 10.62 0.23
C GLY A 124 -10.62 11.22 0.50
N LYS A 125 -9.99 10.87 1.61
CA LYS A 125 -8.66 11.32 2.03
C LYS A 125 -7.54 10.55 1.32
N CYS A 126 -7.63 10.41 0.01
CA CYS A 126 -6.66 9.66 -0.80
C CYS A 126 -5.23 10.17 -0.60
N LEU A 127 -5.08 11.47 -0.38
CA LEU A 127 -3.80 12.17 -0.27
C LEU A 127 -3.10 11.97 1.07
N GLU A 128 -3.77 11.40 2.09
CA GLU A 128 -3.13 11.01 3.35
C GLU A 128 -2.24 9.78 3.20
N CYS A 129 -2.41 9.02 2.11
CA CYS A 129 -1.60 7.84 1.80
C CYS A 129 -0.86 7.96 0.47
N HIS A 130 -1.43 8.67 -0.51
CA HIS A 130 -0.94 8.72 -1.89
C HIS A 130 -0.50 10.12 -2.33
N ASN A 131 0.59 10.20 -3.10
CA ASN A 131 0.97 11.39 -3.84
C ASN A 131 0.46 11.29 -5.30
N PRO A 132 -0.42 12.18 -5.76
CA PRO A 132 -1.04 12.10 -7.08
C PRO A 132 -0.08 12.46 -8.22
N HIS A 133 1.06 13.09 -7.94
CA HIS A 133 2.10 13.36 -8.94
C HIS A 133 3.04 12.16 -9.12
N GLY A 134 3.46 11.57 -8.01
CA GLY A 134 4.35 10.41 -7.98
C GLY A 134 5.01 10.25 -6.61
N SER A 135 5.70 9.14 -6.40
CA SER A 135 6.55 9.00 -5.22
C SER A 135 7.76 8.11 -5.50
N GLU A 136 8.65 8.02 -4.52
CA GLU A 136 9.78 7.09 -4.54
C GLU A 136 9.36 5.63 -4.37
N HIS A 137 8.07 5.40 -4.08
CA HIS A 137 7.50 4.12 -3.73
C HIS A 137 6.39 3.70 -4.68
N ARG A 138 6.23 2.39 -4.84
CA ARG A 138 5.16 1.84 -5.67
C ARG A 138 3.81 2.27 -5.10
N LYS A 139 2.80 2.34 -5.99
CA LYS A 139 1.45 2.81 -5.62
C LYS A 139 1.44 4.25 -5.09
N MET A 140 2.52 5.00 -5.30
CA MET A 140 2.60 6.41 -5.01
C MET A 140 2.44 6.70 -3.52
N LEU A 141 2.91 5.78 -2.66
CA LEU A 141 2.82 5.95 -1.21
C LEU A 141 3.71 7.10 -0.73
N ILE A 142 3.22 7.84 0.27
CA ILE A 142 3.93 9.00 0.84
C ILE A 142 4.94 8.64 1.95
N PHE A 143 4.96 7.39 2.40
CA PHE A 143 5.95 6.85 3.33
C PHE A 143 6.75 5.73 2.67
N ASP A 144 7.91 5.40 3.26
CA ASP A 144 8.84 4.40 2.73
C ASP A 144 8.33 2.97 2.89
N THR A 145 7.56 2.73 3.96
CA THR A 145 6.99 1.41 4.24
C THR A 145 5.50 1.49 4.61
N MET A 146 4.79 0.37 4.43
CA MET A 146 3.40 0.25 4.90
C MET A 146 3.31 0.38 6.41
N GLY A 147 4.28 -0.18 7.15
CA GLY A 147 4.36 -0.04 8.60
C GLY A 147 4.40 1.44 9.04
N GLU A 148 5.29 2.24 8.47
CA GLU A 148 5.37 3.68 8.77
C GLU A 148 4.08 4.42 8.43
N LEU A 149 3.48 4.13 7.25
CA LEU A 149 2.22 4.75 6.84
C LEU A 149 1.07 4.39 7.80
N CYS A 150 0.90 3.12 8.14
CA CYS A 150 -0.21 2.69 8.99
C CYS A 150 -0.01 3.20 10.44
N LEU A 151 1.22 3.09 10.96
CA LEU A 151 1.54 3.48 12.33
C LEU A 151 1.66 4.99 12.52
N SER A 152 1.66 5.79 11.45
CA SER A 152 1.56 7.25 11.58
C SER A 152 0.25 7.69 12.23
N CYS A 153 -0.79 6.86 12.14
CA CYS A 153 -2.10 7.09 12.75
C CYS A 153 -2.49 6.00 13.77
N HIS A 154 -2.15 4.73 13.52
CA HIS A 154 -2.49 3.60 14.38
C HIS A 154 -1.41 3.31 15.44
N THR A 155 -1.13 4.27 16.31
CA THR A 155 0.03 4.24 17.22
C THR A 155 -0.04 3.14 18.28
N GLU A 156 -1.23 2.76 18.72
CA GLU A 156 -1.43 1.79 19.81
C GLU A 156 -1.49 0.34 19.33
N THR A 157 -1.37 0.09 18.02
CA THR A 157 -1.55 -1.25 17.44
C THR A 157 -0.46 -2.23 17.86
N LEU A 158 0.74 -1.74 18.17
CA LEU A 158 1.90 -2.57 18.55
C LEU A 158 2.25 -2.44 20.05
N HIS A 159 1.26 -2.20 20.90
CA HIS A 159 1.47 -2.11 22.34
C HIS A 159 1.58 -3.51 22.98
N GLY A 160 2.74 -3.81 23.58
CA GLY A 160 2.96 -5.00 24.39
C GLY A 160 4.39 -5.53 24.29
N ASP A 161 4.75 -6.40 25.22
CA ASP A 161 6.10 -7.01 25.29
C ASP A 161 6.33 -8.06 24.18
N TRP A 162 5.25 -8.65 23.66
CA TRP A 162 5.29 -9.68 22.64
C TRP A 162 4.60 -9.18 21.39
N LEU A 163 5.33 -9.14 20.29
CA LEU A 163 4.83 -8.70 18.99
C LEU A 163 4.61 -9.90 18.07
N HIS A 164 3.54 -9.84 17.30
CA HIS A 164 3.34 -10.76 16.19
C HIS A 164 4.29 -10.37 15.05
N GLU A 165 5.12 -11.31 14.62
CA GLU A 165 6.24 -11.05 13.71
C GLU A 165 5.86 -10.26 12.44
N PRO A 166 4.76 -10.59 11.70
CA PRO A 166 4.35 -9.79 10.53
C PRO A 166 4.01 -8.34 10.90
N ALA A 167 3.41 -8.13 12.07
CA ALA A 167 3.06 -6.79 12.55
C ALA A 167 4.33 -6.02 12.99
N ALA A 168 5.28 -6.69 13.63
CA ALA A 168 6.58 -6.12 14.02
C ALA A 168 7.41 -5.68 12.80
N GLN A 169 7.29 -6.39 11.68
CA GLN A 169 7.95 -6.05 10.41
C GLN A 169 7.21 -4.96 9.62
N GLY A 170 6.03 -4.53 10.05
CA GLY A 170 5.22 -3.55 9.33
C GLY A 170 4.51 -4.12 8.10
N ASP A 171 4.36 -5.44 8.00
CA ASP A 171 3.68 -6.13 6.91
C ASP A 171 2.15 -6.15 7.13
N CYS A 172 1.57 -4.98 7.40
CA CYS A 172 0.15 -4.82 7.70
C CYS A 172 -0.75 -5.43 6.61
N THR A 173 -0.30 -5.35 5.36
CA THR A 173 -1.05 -5.84 4.19
C THR A 173 -1.04 -7.35 4.01
N ALA A 174 -0.28 -8.09 4.83
CA ALA A 174 -0.38 -9.56 4.86
C ALA A 174 -1.75 -10.01 5.39
N CYS A 175 -2.35 -9.22 6.29
CA CYS A 175 -3.63 -9.52 6.92
C CYS A 175 -4.72 -8.52 6.52
N HIS A 176 -4.37 -7.25 6.29
CA HIS A 176 -5.33 -6.17 6.07
C HIS A 176 -5.34 -5.65 4.63
N SER A 177 -6.52 -5.28 4.12
CA SER A 177 -6.67 -4.47 2.92
C SER A 177 -6.76 -2.99 3.31
N PRO A 178 -5.88 -2.10 2.83
CA PRO A 178 -5.84 -0.70 3.27
C PRO A 178 -7.04 0.14 2.80
N HIS A 179 -7.83 -0.39 1.87
CA HIS A 179 -8.98 0.29 1.28
C HIS A 179 -10.28 -0.33 1.79
N THR A 180 -10.61 -1.51 1.29
CA THR A 180 -11.85 -2.22 1.63
C THR A 180 -11.63 -3.71 1.70
N ALA A 181 -12.47 -4.40 2.46
CA ALA A 181 -12.46 -5.85 2.53
C ALA A 181 -13.86 -6.41 2.77
N ASP A 182 -13.99 -7.72 2.58
CA ASP A 182 -15.23 -8.44 2.84
C ASP A 182 -15.43 -8.73 4.34
N PHE A 183 -14.34 -8.72 5.11
CA PHE A 183 -14.32 -9.16 6.50
C PHE A 183 -14.05 -8.00 7.48
N PRO A 184 -14.66 -8.01 8.68
CA PRO A 184 -14.45 -6.98 9.71
C PRO A 184 -12.97 -6.77 10.03
N GLY A 185 -12.59 -5.52 10.33
CA GLY A 185 -11.19 -5.16 10.53
C GLY A 185 -10.38 -5.14 9.24
N LEU A 186 -11.04 -5.05 8.08
CA LEU A 186 -10.40 -5.02 6.76
C LEU A 186 -9.58 -6.28 6.44
N LEU A 187 -9.96 -7.44 6.97
CA LEU A 187 -9.18 -8.65 6.76
C LEU A 187 -9.29 -9.16 5.32
N VAL A 188 -8.17 -9.61 4.76
CA VAL A 188 -8.11 -10.14 3.37
C VAL A 188 -8.78 -11.50 3.22
N GLN A 189 -9.07 -12.18 4.33
CA GLN A 189 -9.73 -13.48 4.40
C GLN A 189 -10.55 -13.57 5.70
N GLU A 190 -11.42 -14.57 5.78
CA GLU A 190 -12.10 -14.92 7.03
C GLU A 190 -11.05 -15.18 8.12
N ARG A 191 -11.28 -14.67 9.34
CA ARG A 191 -10.28 -14.59 10.42
C ARG A 191 -9.63 -15.93 10.74
N ARG A 192 -10.41 -16.98 11.00
CA ARG A 192 -9.87 -18.32 11.33
C ARG A 192 -9.04 -18.84 10.17
N SER A 193 -9.57 -18.74 8.95
CA SER A 193 -8.91 -19.17 7.72
C SER A 193 -7.59 -18.41 7.50
N LEU A 194 -7.57 -17.10 7.76
CA LEU A 194 -6.38 -16.25 7.67
C LEU A 194 -5.29 -16.73 8.64
N CYS A 195 -5.62 -16.95 9.91
CA CYS A 195 -4.67 -17.47 10.89
C CYS A 195 -4.09 -18.81 10.44
N LEU A 196 -4.95 -19.75 10.02
CA LEU A 196 -4.55 -21.09 9.62
C LEU A 196 -3.79 -21.14 8.29
N SER A 197 -3.88 -20.09 7.46
CA SER A 197 -3.11 -19.99 6.21
C SER A 197 -1.59 -19.87 6.44
N CYS A 198 -1.17 -19.36 7.60
CA CYS A 198 0.23 -19.29 8.01
C CYS A 198 0.55 -20.27 9.15
N HIS A 199 -0.40 -20.49 10.07
CA HIS A 199 -0.27 -21.44 11.17
C HIS A 199 -0.65 -22.88 10.75
N GLU A 200 -0.03 -23.38 9.68
CA GLU A 200 -0.35 -24.69 9.06
C GLU A 200 -0.21 -25.87 10.02
N ALA A 201 0.76 -25.81 10.95
CA ALA A 201 0.93 -26.83 11.97
C ALA A 201 -0.29 -26.93 12.89
N MET A 202 -0.87 -25.78 13.25
CA MET A 202 -2.12 -25.72 14.02
C MET A 202 -3.29 -26.23 13.18
N ALA A 203 -3.38 -25.84 11.90
CA ALA A 203 -4.42 -26.34 10.99
C ALA A 203 -4.40 -27.88 10.91
N THR A 204 -3.20 -28.46 10.78
CA THR A 204 -2.99 -29.92 10.76
C THR A 204 -3.39 -30.58 12.08
N HIS A 205 -3.06 -29.93 13.21
CA HIS A 205 -3.42 -30.44 14.52
C HIS A 205 -4.94 -30.43 14.73
N LEU A 206 -5.62 -29.32 14.42
CA LEU A 206 -7.08 -29.22 14.50
C LEU A 206 -7.78 -30.23 13.60
N ALA A 207 -7.23 -30.53 12.42
CA ALA A 207 -7.81 -31.51 11.49
C ALA A 207 -7.68 -32.98 11.96
N SER A 208 -6.74 -33.28 12.84
CA SER A 208 -6.41 -34.66 13.26
C SER A 208 -6.68 -34.96 14.74
N ALA A 209 -6.91 -33.93 15.55
CA ALA A 209 -7.16 -34.07 16.97
C ALA A 209 -8.49 -34.81 17.23
N LEU A 210 -8.44 -35.81 18.12
CA LEU A 210 -9.63 -36.54 18.57
C LEU A 210 -10.55 -35.68 19.44
N ASN A 211 -9.96 -34.74 20.19
CA ASN A 211 -10.67 -33.80 21.05
C ASN A 211 -10.11 -32.41 20.77
N ILE A 212 -10.98 -31.49 20.39
CA ILE A 212 -10.62 -30.09 20.14
C ILE A 212 -11.24 -29.25 21.25
N HIS A 213 -10.47 -28.33 21.81
CA HIS A 213 -10.97 -27.39 22.78
C HIS A 213 -12.03 -26.49 22.13
N GLU A 214 -13.21 -26.39 22.72
CA GLU A 214 -14.38 -25.76 22.11
C GLU A 214 -14.11 -24.34 21.57
N PRO A 215 -13.42 -23.43 22.28
CA PRO A 215 -13.05 -22.10 21.77
C PRO A 215 -12.31 -22.09 20.42
N VAL A 216 -11.58 -23.16 20.07
CA VAL A 216 -10.88 -23.28 18.79
C VAL A 216 -11.51 -24.33 17.87
N ALA A 217 -12.55 -25.03 18.32
CA ALA A 217 -13.34 -25.93 17.48
C ALA A 217 -14.11 -25.12 16.42
N GLU A 218 -14.18 -25.66 15.21
CA GLU A 218 -14.95 -25.01 14.14
C GLU A 218 -16.44 -25.00 14.49
N GLY A 219 -17.06 -23.82 14.47
CA GLY A 219 -18.47 -23.64 14.78
C GLY A 219 -18.93 -22.21 14.48
N GLU A 220 -20.25 -21.99 14.52
CA GLU A 220 -20.83 -20.65 14.29
C GLU A 220 -20.54 -19.67 15.43
N THR A 221 -20.39 -20.18 16.66
CA THR A 221 -20.11 -19.41 17.88
C THR A 221 -18.79 -19.77 18.53
N SER A 222 -17.93 -20.52 17.83
CA SER A 222 -16.65 -21.00 18.34
C SER A 222 -15.60 -20.92 17.24
N GLY A 223 -14.33 -21.08 17.60
CA GLY A 223 -13.27 -21.12 16.61
C GLY A 223 -12.60 -19.78 16.33
N ASP A 224 -12.85 -18.78 17.17
CA ASP A 224 -12.19 -17.49 17.11
C ASP A 224 -10.88 -17.53 17.90
N CYS A 225 -9.76 -17.51 17.18
CA CYS A 225 -8.43 -17.49 17.77
C CYS A 225 -8.23 -16.28 18.69
N LEU A 226 -8.98 -15.19 18.49
CA LEU A 226 -8.84 -13.96 19.26
C LEU A 226 -9.57 -13.95 20.61
N GLU A 227 -10.29 -15.01 20.95
CA GLU A 227 -10.79 -15.19 22.33
C GLU A 227 -9.63 -15.33 23.32
N CYS A 228 -8.52 -15.92 22.88
CA CYS A 228 -7.33 -16.15 23.70
C CYS A 228 -6.12 -15.33 23.23
N HIS A 229 -6.04 -14.98 21.94
CA HIS A 229 -4.88 -14.28 21.37
C HIS A 229 -5.16 -12.83 20.96
N ARG A 230 -4.11 -12.01 20.95
CA ARG A 230 -4.06 -10.71 20.27
C ARG A 230 -3.28 -10.86 18.96
N SER A 231 -3.79 -10.30 17.86
CA SER A 231 -3.21 -10.49 16.52
C SER A 231 -1.96 -9.64 16.23
N HIS A 232 -1.70 -8.61 17.02
CA HIS A 232 -0.62 -7.65 16.78
C HIS A 232 0.42 -7.66 17.90
N ALA A 233 -0.03 -7.48 19.13
CA ALA A 233 0.84 -7.42 20.29
C ALA A 233 0.07 -7.80 21.57
N ALA A 234 0.77 -8.32 22.56
CA ALA A 234 0.26 -8.55 23.90
C ALA A 234 1.36 -8.46 24.96
N ASP A 235 0.97 -8.28 26.21
CA ASP A 235 1.89 -8.28 27.35
C ASP A 235 2.33 -9.70 27.75
N HIS A 236 1.62 -10.72 27.26
CA HIS A 236 1.84 -12.12 27.63
C HIS A 236 2.39 -12.93 26.46
N SER A 237 3.28 -13.89 26.79
CA SER A 237 3.91 -14.78 25.81
C SER A 237 2.87 -15.57 25.02
N GLY A 238 3.14 -15.81 23.74
CA GLY A 238 2.17 -16.44 22.85
C GLY A 238 1.03 -15.49 22.45
N LEU A 239 1.21 -14.18 22.64
CA LEU A 239 0.22 -13.15 22.34
C LEU A 239 -1.09 -13.33 23.09
N LEU A 240 -1.05 -13.82 24.33
CA LEU A 240 -2.27 -14.10 25.09
C LEU A 240 -2.93 -12.82 25.61
N VAL A 241 -4.26 -12.81 25.65
CA VAL A 241 -5.05 -11.68 26.17
C VAL A 241 -4.93 -11.52 27.69
N GLN A 242 -4.55 -12.57 28.41
CA GLN A 242 -4.35 -12.65 29.86
C GLN A 242 -3.20 -13.61 30.18
N SER A 243 -2.73 -13.64 31.43
CA SER A 243 -1.74 -14.63 31.87
C SER A 243 -2.34 -16.04 31.86
N GLY A 244 -1.48 -17.07 31.77
CA GLY A 244 -1.91 -18.45 31.49
C GLY A 244 -3.03 -18.98 32.38
N VAL A 245 -2.88 -18.94 33.71
CA VAL A 245 -3.91 -19.47 34.61
C VAL A 245 -5.15 -18.58 34.60
N GLU A 246 -4.98 -17.26 34.57
CA GLU A 246 -6.09 -16.30 34.54
C GLU A 246 -6.96 -16.50 33.29
N LEU A 247 -6.34 -16.70 32.12
CA LEU A 247 -7.04 -16.94 30.86
C LEU A 247 -7.92 -18.18 30.94
N CYS A 248 -7.38 -19.31 31.40
CA CYS A 248 -8.12 -20.57 31.51
C CYS A 248 -9.29 -20.46 32.51
N THR A 249 -9.04 -19.79 33.64
CA THR A 249 -9.99 -19.74 34.76
C THR A 249 -11.10 -18.71 34.57
N SER A 250 -10.97 -17.83 33.57
CA SER A 250 -12.07 -16.99 33.09
C SER A 250 -13.29 -17.80 32.61
N CYS A 251 -13.07 -19.03 32.13
CA CYS A 251 -14.14 -19.97 31.74
C CYS A 251 -14.19 -21.23 32.63
N HIS A 252 -13.08 -21.62 33.25
CA HIS A 252 -12.96 -22.85 34.06
C HIS A 252 -12.79 -22.57 35.56
N GLU A 253 -13.60 -21.68 36.13
CA GLU A 253 -13.51 -21.28 37.55
C GLU A 253 -13.67 -22.48 38.50
N GLU A 254 -14.60 -23.40 38.21
CA GLU A 254 -14.83 -24.59 39.03
C GLU A 254 -13.60 -25.50 39.09
N GLN A 255 -12.82 -25.56 38.00
CA GLN A 255 -11.62 -26.38 37.89
C GLN A 255 -10.49 -25.78 38.74
N LEU A 256 -10.38 -24.45 38.82
CA LEU A 256 -9.48 -23.78 39.75
C LEU A 256 -9.87 -24.08 41.20
N PHE A 257 -11.15 -23.95 41.53
CA PHE A 257 -11.66 -24.24 42.88
C PHE A 257 -11.35 -25.68 43.28
N ALA A 258 -11.58 -26.64 42.38
CA ALA A 258 -11.26 -28.04 42.59
C ALA A 258 -9.74 -28.27 42.75
N ALA A 259 -8.91 -27.61 41.94
CA ALA A 259 -7.47 -27.72 42.02
C ALA A 259 -6.90 -27.18 43.34
N LEU A 260 -7.44 -26.08 43.85
CA LEU A 260 -7.05 -25.47 45.13
C LEU A 260 -7.41 -26.35 46.34
N GLN A 261 -8.41 -27.23 46.20
CA GLN A 261 -8.84 -28.17 47.24
C GLN A 261 -8.27 -29.58 47.07
N ALA A 262 -7.54 -29.84 45.99
CA ALA A 262 -6.97 -31.14 45.74
C ALA A 262 -5.92 -31.47 46.81
N THR A 263 -5.92 -32.73 47.27
CA THR A 263 -4.91 -33.23 48.23
C THR A 263 -3.48 -33.10 47.69
N PHE A 264 -3.33 -33.18 46.37
CA PHE A 264 -2.08 -33.00 45.64
C PHE A 264 -2.29 -31.93 44.56
N PRO A 265 -2.08 -30.64 44.88
CA PRO A 265 -2.25 -29.57 43.91
C PRO A 265 -1.22 -29.70 42.78
N HIS A 266 -1.66 -29.48 41.53
CA HIS A 266 -0.77 -29.45 40.37
C HIS A 266 -0.39 -28.00 40.07
N SER A 267 0.91 -27.69 40.03
CA SER A 267 1.40 -26.34 39.73
C SER A 267 0.93 -25.83 38.35
N ALA A 268 0.70 -26.74 37.39
CA ALA A 268 0.12 -26.49 36.07
C ALA A 268 -1.14 -25.61 36.06
N VAL A 269 -1.96 -25.67 37.11
CA VAL A 269 -3.23 -24.94 37.20
C VAL A 269 -3.23 -23.87 38.30
N LEU A 270 -2.06 -23.61 38.90
CA LEU A 270 -1.90 -22.69 40.03
C LEU A 270 -0.82 -21.63 39.79
N GLU A 271 0.11 -21.88 38.87
CA GLU A 271 1.23 -20.98 38.57
C GLU A 271 1.19 -20.58 37.09
N ASP A 272 1.31 -19.28 36.80
CA ASP A 272 1.22 -18.70 35.44
C ASP A 272 2.26 -19.21 34.42
N ARG A 273 3.26 -19.99 34.85
CA ARG A 273 4.36 -20.48 34.00
C ARG A 273 4.31 -21.98 33.72
N ALA A 274 3.23 -22.65 34.11
CA ALA A 274 3.19 -24.11 34.12
C ALA A 274 2.38 -24.71 32.95
N CYS A 275 1.93 -23.87 32.02
CA CYS A 275 1.36 -24.25 30.72
C CYS A 275 2.25 -23.78 29.58
#